data_AF-A0A2N2L3M5-F1
#
_entry.id   AF-A0A2N2L3M5-F1
#
_cell.length_a   1.000
_cell.length_b   1.000
_cell.length_c   1.000
_cell.angle_alpha   90.00
_cell.angle_beta   90.00
_cell.angle_gamma   90.00
#
_symmetry.space_group_name_H-M   'P 1'
#
loop_
_entity.id
_entity.type
_entity.pdbx_description
1 polymer ?
#
loop_
_entity_poly.entity_id
_entity_poly.type
_entity_poly.pdbx_seq_one_letter_code
_entity_poly.pdbx_strand_id
1 'polypeptide(L)' 'MNKESRALIMLEYSDNAGQVAEFREKVQNLYPLAAVILQPLSLTSGAHMGPGTWGVAFLKTG' A
#
# COMPACT_ATOMS: atom_id res chain seq x y z
N MET A 1 -5.16 -12.76 -6.48
CA MET A 1 -5.51 -12.82 -5.05
C MET A 1 -6.98 -13.17 -4.94
N ASN A 2 -7.33 -14.27 -4.28
CA ASN A 2 -8.74 -14.51 -3.91
C ASN A 2 -9.11 -13.50 -2.80
N LYS A 3 -10.32 -12.93 -2.84
CA LYS A 3 -10.84 -12.00 -1.83
C LYS A 3 -10.88 -12.63 -0.43
N GLU A 4 -10.93 -13.96 -0.38
CA GLU A 4 -10.95 -14.75 0.85
C GLU A 4 -9.55 -15.17 1.34
N SER A 5 -8.49 -14.83 0.60
CA SER A 5 -7.12 -15.09 1.06
C SER A 5 -6.63 -13.98 1.97
N ARG A 6 -6.11 -14.37 3.14
CA ARG A 6 -5.36 -13.44 4.00
C ARG A 6 -4.08 -13.02 3.27
N ALA A 7 -3.76 -11.74 3.40
CA ALA A 7 -2.55 -11.15 2.85
C ALA A 7 -2.10 -9.98 3.72
N LEU A 8 -0.80 -9.68 3.66
CA LEU A 8 -0.28 -8.37 4.05
C LEU A 8 -0.12 -7.55 2.78
N ILE A 9 -0.68 -6.35 2.75
CA ILE A 9 -0.52 -5.37 1.67
C ILE A 9 0.07 -4.12 2.28
N MET A 10 1.22 -3.70 1.78
CA MET A 10 1.88 -2.46 2.17
C MET A 10 1.76 -1.45 1.04
N LEU A 11 1.27 -0.27 1.38
CA LEU A 11 1.22 0.90 0.52
C LEU A 11 2.28 1.88 1.00
N GLU A 12 3.17 2.29 0.11
CA GLU A 12 4.20 3.28 0.40
C GLU A 12 3.93 4.56 -0.39
N TYR A 13 4.18 5.74 0.18
CA TYR A 13 3.86 7.03 -0.46
C TYR A 13 4.97 8.08 -0.29
N SER A 14 5.01 9.07 -1.19
CA SER A 14 5.89 10.24 -1.11
C SER A 14 5.09 11.49 -1.46
N ASP A 15 4.90 12.40 -0.49
CA ASP A 15 4.16 13.67 -0.63
C ASP A 15 2.69 13.57 -1.10
N ASN A 16 2.12 12.36 -1.20
CA ASN A 16 0.78 12.11 -1.71
C ASN A 16 -0.08 11.21 -0.80
N ALA A 17 0.13 11.29 0.52
CA ALA A 17 -0.53 10.43 1.52
C ALA A 17 -2.05 10.34 1.37
N GLY A 18 -2.73 11.46 1.07
CA GLY A 18 -4.19 11.49 0.91
C GLY A 18 -4.68 10.61 -0.24
N GLN A 19 -4.04 10.70 -1.41
CA GLN A 19 -4.40 9.89 -2.57
C GLN A 19 -4.19 8.39 -2.30
N VAL A 20 -3.10 8.03 -1.61
CA VAL A 20 -2.81 6.63 -1.28
C VAL A 20 -3.72 6.11 -0.17
N ALA A 21 -4.18 6.97 0.75
CA ALA A 21 -5.18 6.62 1.75
C ALA A 21 -6.55 6.31 1.12
N GLU A 22 -6.99 7.09 0.13
CA GLU A 22 -8.21 6.77 -0.63
C GLU A 22 -8.09 5.43 -1.37
N PHE A 23 -6.90 5.12 -1.91
CA PHE A 23 -6.63 3.82 -2.51
C PHE A 23 -6.68 2.69 -1.47
N ARG A 24 -6.13 2.90 -0.27
CA ARG A 24 -6.20 1.94 0.84
C ARG A 24 -7.63 1.52 1.16
N GLU A 25 -8.56 2.47 1.25
CA GLU A 25 -9.97 2.17 1.54
C GLU A 25 -10.59 1.27 0.47
N LYS A 26 -10.29 1.53 -0.81
CA LYS A 26 -10.73 0.68 -1.93
C LYS A 26 -10.17 -0.73 -1.82
N VAL A 27 -8.89 -0.86 -1.46
CA VAL A 27 -8.23 -2.17 -1.28
C VAL A 27 -8.85 -2.93 -0.10
N GLN A 28 -9.13 -2.26 1.03
CA GLN A 28 -9.76 -2.89 2.20
C GLN A 28 -11.16 -3.42 1.88
N ASN A 29 -11.93 -2.69 1.08
CA ASN A 29 -13.25 -3.15 0.63
C ASN A 29 -13.17 -4.35 -0.33
N LEU A 30 -12.13 -4.43 -1.16
CA LEU A 30 -11.93 -5.53 -2.10
C LEU A 30 -11.37 -6.79 -1.43
N TYR A 31 -10.51 -6.62 -0.43
CA TYR A 31 -9.80 -7.67 0.28
C TYR A 31 -9.99 -7.52 1.80
N PRO A 32 -11.20 -7.81 2.33
CA PRO A 32 -11.53 -7.55 3.73
C PRO A 32 -10.68 -8.38 4.71
N LEU A 33 -10.07 -9.47 4.25
CA LEU A 33 -9.19 -10.32 5.04
C LEU A 33 -7.71 -9.94 4.93
N ALA A 34 -7.37 -8.93 4.13
CA ALA A 34 -6.00 -8.44 4.03
C ALA A 34 -5.71 -7.38 5.10
N ALA A 35 -4.55 -7.49 5.75
CA ALA A 35 -4.00 -6.40 6.54
C ALA A 35 -3.39 -5.38 5.59
N VAL A 36 -3.94 -4.16 5.54
CA VAL A 36 -3.45 -3.07 4.67
C VAL A 36 -2.79 -1.98 5.50
N ILE A 37 -1.47 -1.86 5.38
CA ILE A 37 -0.65 -0.85 6.06
C ILE A 37 -0.25 0.27 5.09
N LEU A 38 -0.17 1.50 5.60
CA LEU A 38 0.26 2.68 4.86
C LEU A 38 1.52 3.24 5.54
N GLN A 39 2.59 3.46 4.78
CA GLN A 39 3.87 3.94 5.27
C GLN A 39 4.46 4.98 4.32
N PRO A 40 5.26 5.95 4.81
CA PRO A 40 6.05 6.81 3.93
C PRO A 40 7.16 6.00 3.24
N LEU A 41 7.50 6.35 2.00
CA LEU A 41 8.67 5.83 1.32
C LEU A 41 9.94 6.18 2.11
N SER A 42 10.92 5.28 2.08
CA SER A 42 12.22 5.53 2.70
C SER A 42 12.89 6.76 2.06
N LEU A 43 13.72 7.47 2.82
CA LEU A 43 14.41 8.67 2.33
C LEU A 43 15.30 8.36 1.10
N THR A 44 15.96 7.22 1.09
CA THR A 44 16.81 6.80 -0.05
C THR A 44 15.97 6.48 -1.27
N SER A 45 14.88 5.71 -1.12
CA SER A 45 13.95 5.43 -2.21
C SER A 45 13.29 6.71 -2.74
N GLY A 46 12.84 7.59 -1.85
CA GLY A 46 12.24 8.87 -2.20
C GLY A 46 13.17 9.77 -3.00
N ALA A 47 14.46 9.81 -2.66
CA ALA A 47 15.46 10.58 -3.41
C ALA A 47 15.63 10.10 -4.86
N HIS A 48 15.47 8.80 -5.13
CA HIS A 48 15.58 8.24 -6.48
C HIS A 48 14.26 8.30 -7.27
N MET A 49 13.13 8.20 -6.59
CA MET A 49 11.82 8.08 -7.23
C MET A 49 11.10 9.44 -7.38
N GLY A 50 11.44 10.41 -6.55
CA GLY A 50 10.85 11.74 -6.55
C GLY A 50 9.48 11.84 -5.83
N PRO A 51 9.01 13.08 -5.58
CA PRO A 51 7.69 13.37 -5.02
C PRO A 51 6.54 12.79 -5.84
N GLY A 52 5.47 12.36 -5.18
CA GLY A 52 4.28 11.79 -5.81
C GLY A 52 4.41 10.31 -6.18
N THR A 53 5.59 9.70 -6.04
CA THR A 53 5.73 8.24 -6.20
C THR A 53 5.05 7.52 -5.05
N TRP A 54 4.40 6.40 -5.37
CA TRP A 54 3.86 5.46 -4.41
C TRP A 54 4.02 4.04 -4.92
N GLY A 55 3.99 3.07 -4.01
CA GLY A 55 4.27 1.66 -4.31
C GLY A 55 3.35 0.71 -3.56
N VAL A 56 3.29 -0.53 -4.05
CA VAL A 56 2.53 -1.61 -3.43
C VAL A 56 3.42 -2.85 -3.30
N ALA A 57 3.54 -3.37 -2.08
CA ALA A 57 4.09 -4.69 -1.82
C ALA A 57 2.99 -5.59 -1.24
N PHE A 58 3.00 -6.87 -1.61
CA PHE A 58 2.02 -7.82 -1.08
C PHE A 58 2.66 -9.17 -0.76
N LEU A 59 2.16 -9.80 0.29
CA LEU A 59 2.54 -11.14 0.71
C LEU A 59 1.27 -11.92 1.05
N LYS A 60 1.04 -13.05 0.38
CA LYS A 60 -0.04 -13.97 0.72
C LYS A 60 0.28 -14.67 2.04
N THR A 61 -0.66 -14.70 2.97
CA THR A 61 -0.50 -15.34 4.29
C THR A 61 -1.52 -16.48 4.44
N GLY A 62 -1.22 -17.62 3.82
CA GLY A 62 -2.13 -18.78 3.77
C GLY A 62 -1.94 -19.62 2.53
#